data_AF-A0A643KAP4-F1
#
_entry.id   AF-A0A643KAP4-F1
#
_cell.length_a   1.000
_cell.length_b   1.000
_cell.length_c   1.000
_cell.angle_alpha   90.00
_cell.angle_beta   90.00
_cell.angle_gamma   90.00
#
_symmetry.space_group_name_H-M   'P 1'
#
loop_
_entity.id
_entity.type
_entity.pdbx_description
1 polymer ?
#
loop_
_entity_poly.entity_id
_entity_poly.type
_entity_poly.pdbx_seq_one_letter_code
_entity_poly.pdbx_strand_id
1 'polypeptide(L)' 'MSLRTVVEDSAFRTLLGAGIGIGVLTLVVTYVQTGQIDVVSLVLFVALVALFGALLVTYWDYMEQRAETE' A
#
# COMPACT_ATOMS: atom_id res chain seq x y z
N MET A 1 15.99 -3.23 8.32
CA MET A 1 15.44 -2.02 7.65
C MET A 1 14.71 -1.12 8.65
N SER A 2 14.78 0.22 8.52
CA SER A 2 13.99 1.15 9.37
C SER A 2 12.66 1.52 8.72
N LEU A 3 11.63 1.86 9.50
CA LEU A 3 10.32 2.32 8.97
C LEU A 3 10.46 3.52 8.02
N ARG A 4 11.42 4.42 8.30
CA ARG A 4 11.74 5.54 7.42
C ARG A 4 12.23 5.08 6.05
N THR A 5 13.08 4.06 6.03
CA THR A 5 13.63 3.48 4.80
C THR A 5 12.52 2.86 3.94
N VAL A 6 11.56 2.17 4.55
CA VAL A 6 10.40 1.59 3.84
C VAL A 6 9.53 2.68 3.22
N VAL A 7 9.29 3.78 3.93
CA VAL A 7 8.45 4.89 3.45
C VAL A 7 9.14 5.71 2.35
N GLU A 8 10.47 5.79 2.37
CA GLU A 8 11.27 6.45 1.34
C GLU A 8 11.49 5.55 0.10
N ASP A 9 11.19 4.26 0.18
CA ASP A 9 11.33 3.30 -0.91
C ASP A 9 10.40 3.61 -2.10
N SER A 10 10.97 3.63 -3.31
CA SER A 10 10.25 3.96 -4.55
C SER A 10 9.16 2.94 -4.89
N ALA A 11 9.44 1.64 -4.68
CA ALA A 11 8.47 0.58 -4.93
C ALA A 11 7.32 0.67 -3.92
N PHE A 12 7.61 0.91 -2.64
CA PHE A 12 6.59 1.14 -1.62
C PHE A 12 5.72 2.34 -1.96
N ARG A 13 6.31 3.49 -2.33
CA ARG A 13 5.56 4.71 -2.70
C ARG A 13 4.70 4.52 -3.92
N THR A 14 5.19 3.79 -4.93
CA THR A 14 4.42 3.48 -6.14
C THR A 14 3.24 2.57 -5.82
N LEU A 15 3.45 1.53 -5.00
CA LEU A 15 2.41 0.62 -4.54
C LEU A 15 1.35 1.37 -3.73
N LEU A 16 1.77 2.22 -2.80
CA LEU A 16 0.88 3.04 -1.98
C LEU A 16 0.05 3.99 -2.86
N GLY A 17 0.70 4.68 -3.82
CA GLY A 17 0.02 5.57 -4.76
C GLY A 17 -1.01 4.86 -5.63
N ALA A 18 -0.66 3.67 -6.15
CA ALA A 18 -1.58 2.83 -6.90
C ALA A 18 -2.77 2.37 -6.05
N GLY A 19 -2.52 1.95 -4.80
CA GLY A 19 -3.57 1.58 -3.86
C GLY A 19 -4.51 2.74 -3.54
N ILE A 20 -3.98 3.93 -3.25
CA ILE A 20 -4.80 5.13 -3.03
C ILE A 20 -5.63 5.43 -4.30
N GLY A 21 -5.02 5.37 -5.48
CA GLY A 21 -5.72 5.60 -6.75
C GLY A 21 -6.88 4.63 -6.96
N ILE A 22 -6.66 3.33 -6.73
CA ILE A 22 -7.72 2.30 -6.80
C ILE A 22 -8.81 2.61 -5.79
N GLY A 23 -8.46 2.91 -4.54
CA GLY A 23 -9.44 3.22 -3.49
C GLY A 23 -10.31 4.42 -3.86
N VAL A 24 -9.73 5.49 -4.40
CA VAL A 24 -10.47 6.67 -4.87
C VAL A 24 -11.39 6.32 -6.03
N LEU A 25 -10.92 5.55 -7.01
CA LEU A 25 -11.76 5.11 -8.13
C LEU A 25 -12.95 4.28 -7.65
N THR A 26 -12.72 3.34 -6.73
CA THR A 26 -13.79 2.55 -6.12
C THR A 26 -14.79 3.44 -5.40
N LEU A 27 -14.32 4.42 -4.61
CA LEU A 27 -15.20 5.37 -3.93
C LEU A 27 -16.07 6.17 -4.92
N VAL A 28 -15.48 6.64 -6.02
CA VAL A 28 -16.22 7.36 -7.08
C VAL A 28 -17.25 6.45 -7.74
N VAL A 29 -16.90 5.22 -8.08
CA VAL A 29 -17.83 4.25 -8.69
C VAL A 29 -18.98 3.95 -7.74
N THR A 30 -18.70 3.69 -6.46
CA THR A 30 -19.72 3.43 -5.45
C THR A 30 -20.64 4.63 -5.25
N TYR A 31 -20.10 5.84 -5.21
CA TYR A 31 -20.90 7.06 -5.12
C TYR A 31 -21.82 7.23 -6.32
N VAL A 32 -21.32 7.01 -7.55
CA VAL A 32 -22.13 7.10 -8.77
C VAL A 32 -23.28 6.07 -8.76
N GLN A 33 -23.04 4.87 -8.22
CA GLN A 33 -24.03 3.79 -8.21
C GLN A 33 -25.05 3.90 -7.08
N THR A 34 -24.64 4.37 -5.89
CA THR A 34 -25.44 4.28 -4.66
C THR A 34 -25.76 5.63 -4.03
N GLY A 35 -25.07 6.70 -4.44
CA GLY A 35 -25.10 8.01 -3.78
C GLY A 35 -24.38 8.05 -2.43
N GLN A 36 -23.78 6.94 -1.99
CA GLN A 36 -23.12 6.84 -0.69
C GLN A 36 -21.60 7.03 -0.81
N ILE A 37 -21.01 7.65 0.20
CA ILE A 37 -19.56 7.80 0.33
C ILE A 37 -19.13 7.04 1.59
N ASP A 38 -18.42 5.93 1.38
CA ASP A 38 -17.85 5.13 2.48
C ASP A 38 -16.35 5.43 2.65
N VAL A 39 -16.08 6.50 3.40
CA VAL A 39 -14.71 6.94 3.69
C VAL A 39 -14.00 5.97 4.64
N VAL A 40 -14.74 5.28 5.51
CA VAL A 40 -14.15 4.36 6.50
C VAL A 40 -13.55 3.15 5.78
N SER A 41 -14.30 2.57 4.84
CA SER A 41 -13.80 1.48 4.01
C SER A 41 -12.58 1.89 3.18
N LEU A 42 -12.56 3.12 2.65
CA LEU A 42 -11.38 3.64 1.94
C LEU A 42 -10.15 3.74 2.86
N VAL A 43 -10.31 4.30 4.06
CA VAL A 43 -9.20 4.44 5.02
C VAL A 43 -8.67 3.08 5.44
N LEU A 44 -9.55 2.12 5.74
CA LEU A 44 -9.16 0.75 6.08
C LEU A 44 -8.43 0.08 4.92
N PHE A 45 -8.90 0.25 3.69
CA PHE A 45 -8.25 -0.26 2.51
C PHE A 45 -6.83 0.30 2.34
N VAL A 46 -6.67 1.63 2.44
CA VAL A 46 -5.35 2.26 2.34
C VAL A 46 -4.42 1.81 3.47
N ALA A 47 -4.94 1.65 4.69
CA ALA A 47 -4.16 1.14 5.82
C ALA A 47 -3.67 -0.31 5.58
N LEU A 48 -4.51 -1.16 5.00
CA LEU A 48 -4.13 -2.52 4.63
C LEU A 48 -3.07 -2.52 3.52
N VAL A 49 -3.24 -1.71 2.48
CA VAL A 49 -2.23 -1.57 1.41
C VAL A 49 -0.89 -1.12 1.99
N ALA A 50 -0.88 -0.15 2.89
CA ALA A 50 0.33 0.31 3.55
C ALA A 50 0.99 -0.80 4.39
N LEU A 51 0.19 -1.55 5.16
CA LEU A 51 0.68 -2.64 5.99
C LEU A 51 1.31 -3.76 5.15
N PHE A 52 0.60 -4.25 4.13
CA PHE A 52 1.09 -5.33 3.28
C PHE A 52 2.25 -4.88 2.38
N GLY A 53 2.21 -3.65 1.87
CA GLY A 53 3.32 -3.07 1.10
C GLY A 53 4.59 -2.98 1.94
N ALA A 54 4.48 -2.57 3.21
CA ALA A 54 5.63 -2.46 4.09
C ALA A 54 6.23 -3.82 4.43
N LEU A 55 5.36 -4.82 4.70
CA LEU A 55 5.79 -6.20 4.93
C LEU A 55 6.47 -6.79 3.69
N LEU A 56 5.93 -6.55 2.49
CA LEU A 56 6.50 -7.05 1.25
C LEU A 56 7.90 -6.50 0.99
N VAL A 57 8.08 -5.18 1.13
CA VAL A 57 9.39 -4.53 0.93
C VAL A 57 10.40 -5.01 1.97
N THR A 58 9.98 -5.11 3.23
CA THR A 58 10.86 -5.61 4.29
C THR A 58 11.25 -7.08 4.06
N TYR A 59 10.32 -7.90 3.59
CA TYR A 59 10.58 -9.30 3.27
C TYR A 59 11.53 -9.44 2.08
N TRP A 60 11.39 -8.59 1.07
CA TRP A 60 12.28 -8.58 -0.08
C TRP A 60 13.72 -8.24 0.32
N ASP A 61 13.91 -7.16 1.10
CA ASP A 61 15.23 -6.77 1.65
C ASP A 61 15.88 -7.90 2.46
N TYR A 62 15.08 -8.59 3.29
CA TYR A 62 15.55 -9.75 4.03
C TYR A 62 16.02 -10.90 3.13
N MET A 63 15.26 -11.20 2.06
CA MET A 63 15.62 -12.25 1.11
C MET A 63 16.86 -11.90 0.29
N GLU A 64 17.04 -10.63 -0.06
CA GLU A 64 18.20 -10.13 -0.81
C GLU A 64 19.48 -10.23 0.04
N GLN A 65 19.44 -9.79 1.30
CA GLN A 65 20.56 -9.98 2.25
C GLN A 65 20.91 -11.45 2.45
N ARG A 66 19.90 -12.32 2.49
CA ARG A 66 20.13 -13.76 2.63
C ARG A 66 20.81 -14.35 1.39
N ALA A 67 20.41 -13.92 0.20
CA ALA A 67 21.00 -14.37 -1.05
C ALA A 67 22.46 -13.91 -1.24
N GLU A 68 22.86 -12.77 -0.67
CA GLU A 68 24.25 -12.29 -0.66
C GLU A 68 25.15 -13.00 0.35
N THR A 69 24.55 -13.66 1.35
CA THR A 69 25.27 -14.34 2.44
C THR A 69 25.56 -15.81 2.12
N GLU A 70 24.82 -16.41 1.18
CA GLU A 70 25.03 -17.78 0.66
C GLU A 70 25.98 -17.79 -0.55
#